data_AF-A0A810BIX0-F1
#
_entry.id   AF-A0A810BIX0-F1
#
_cell.length_a   1.000
_cell.length_b   1.000
_cell.length_c   1.000
_cell.angle_alpha   90.00
_cell.angle_beta   90.00
_cell.angle_gamma   90.00
#
_symmetry.space_group_name_H-M   'P 1'
#
loop_
_entity.id
_entity.type
_entity.pdbx_description
1 polymer ?
#
loop_
_entity_poly.entity_id
_entity_poly.type
_entity_poly.pdbx_seq_one_letter_code
_entity_poly.pdbx_strand_id
1 'polypeptide(L)'
;MFALLIYTVLPKQTGTDQSGVQSDAKLASALASDLAPTGELAEIFSFISEATQIQRDEKERAIKGKIVQWKLPVYNVSERNGFVVIQTRSRRGLVGTFCYVRANEAVKKYALSLRENDLVTCKGEIAGTSMRNIEIRPAILQQ
;
A
#
# COMPACT_ATOMS: atom_id res chain seq x y z
N MET A 1 -24.14 44.30 38.01
CA MET A 1 -24.68 42.93 37.83
C MET A 1 -23.88 42.29 36.70
N PHE A 2 -22.84 41.52 37.02
CA PHE A 2 -21.95 40.91 36.03
C PHE A 2 -22.50 39.52 35.63
N ALA A 3 -22.77 39.32 34.34
CA ALA A 3 -23.14 38.03 33.78
C ALA A 3 -21.87 37.28 33.36
N LEU A 4 -21.61 36.13 34.00
CA LEU A 4 -20.54 35.20 33.63
C LEU A 4 -21.06 34.34 32.46
N LEU A 5 -20.50 34.50 31.26
CA LEU A 5 -20.70 33.56 30.16
C LEU A 5 -19.69 32.42 30.29
N ILE A 6 -20.16 31.22 30.60
CA ILE A 6 -19.36 29.99 30.57
C ILE A 6 -19.41 29.45 29.14
N TYR A 7 -18.30 29.57 28.40
CA TYR A 7 -18.13 28.85 27.14
C TYR A 7 -17.75 27.40 27.43
N THR A 8 -18.67 26.48 27.21
CA THR A 8 -18.34 25.05 27.16
C THR A 8 -17.61 24.76 25.86
N VAL A 9 -16.32 24.44 25.95
CA VAL A 9 -15.53 23.90 24.83
C VAL A 9 -16.00 22.47 24.58
N LEU A 10 -16.71 22.25 23.47
CA LEU A 10 -17.03 20.90 22.99
C LEU A 10 -15.74 20.22 22.50
N PRO A 11 -15.41 19.00 22.95
CA PRO A 11 -14.27 18.26 22.43
C PRO A 11 -14.51 17.92 20.95
N LYS A 12 -13.55 18.29 20.11
CA LYS A 12 -13.53 18.02 18.68
C LYS A 12 -13.46 16.50 18.47
N GLN A 13 -14.49 15.90 17.88
CA GLN A 13 -14.50 14.47 17.59
C GLN A 13 -13.42 14.12 16.56
N THR A 14 -12.49 13.26 16.95
CA THR A 14 -11.40 12.68 16.15
C THR A 14 -11.95 11.56 15.26
N GLY A 15 -12.54 11.92 14.13
CA GLY A 15 -13.19 10.98 13.19
C GLY A 15 -12.27 10.16 12.28
N THR A 16 -10.99 9.92 12.60
CA THR A 16 -10.02 9.31 11.67
C THR A 16 -9.44 7.95 12.05
N ASP A 17 -9.54 7.50 13.30
CA ASP A 17 -8.86 6.25 13.71
C ASP A 17 -9.73 4.99 13.59
N GLN A 18 -11.04 5.08 13.86
CA GLN A 18 -11.89 3.89 13.89
C GLN A 18 -12.19 3.32 12.49
N SER A 19 -12.36 4.18 11.48
CA SER A 19 -12.64 3.77 10.10
C SER A 19 -11.44 3.08 9.44
N GLY A 20 -10.22 3.51 9.80
CA GLY A 20 -8.98 2.91 9.30
C GLY A 20 -8.67 1.54 9.92
N VAL A 21 -8.87 1.40 11.23
CA VAL A 21 -8.67 0.11 11.91
C VAL A 21 -9.66 -0.94 11.41
N GLN A 22 -10.91 -0.55 11.17
CA GLN A 22 -11.93 -1.44 10.61
C GLN A 22 -11.61 -1.83 9.15
N SER A 23 -11.05 -0.92 8.34
CA SER A 23 -10.61 -1.25 6.98
C SER A 23 -9.46 -2.27 6.97
N ASP A 24 -8.52 -2.14 7.89
CA ASP A 24 -7.33 -2.99 7.95
C ASP A 24 -7.69 -4.40 8.45
N ALA A 25 -8.63 -4.52 9.39
CA ALA A 25 -9.15 -5.81 9.85
C ALA A 25 -9.93 -6.56 8.75
N LYS A 26 -10.71 -5.84 7.95
CA LYS A 26 -11.38 -6.39 6.77
C LYS A 26 -10.35 -6.88 5.74
N LEU A 27 -9.31 -6.09 5.50
CA LEU A 27 -8.24 -6.45 4.57
C LEU A 27 -7.45 -7.68 5.03
N ALA A 28 -7.19 -7.79 6.34
CA ALA A 28 -6.49 -8.93 6.92
C ALA A 28 -7.21 -10.25 6.66
N SER A 29 -8.54 -10.27 6.72
CA SER A 29 -9.37 -11.47 6.51
C SER A 29 -9.76 -11.73 5.04
N ALA A 30 -9.60 -10.75 4.14
CA ALA A 30 -9.94 -10.91 2.73
C ALA A 30 -9.08 -11.98 2.02
N LEU A 31 -9.67 -12.74 1.11
CA LEU A 31 -8.93 -13.71 0.28
C LEU A 31 -8.08 -12.96 -0.77
N ALA A 32 -6.81 -13.34 -0.87
CA ALA A 32 -5.95 -12.86 -1.93
C ALA A 32 -6.29 -13.57 -3.25
N SER A 33 -6.22 -12.83 -4.35
CA SER A 33 -6.26 -13.37 -5.70
C SER A 33 -4.99 -14.18 -6.02
N ASP A 34 -5.06 -14.92 -7.13
CA ASP A 34 -3.98 -15.70 -7.71
C ASP A 34 -2.96 -14.86 -8.51
N LEU A 35 -3.19 -13.55 -8.64
CA LEU A 35 -2.25 -12.64 -9.28
C LEU A 35 -0.89 -12.70 -8.59
N ALA A 36 0.16 -12.81 -9.41
CA ALA A 36 1.54 -12.88 -8.96
C ALA A 36 2.32 -11.66 -9.46
N PRO A 37 3.34 -11.18 -8.71
CA PRO A 37 4.22 -10.09 -9.14
C PRO A 37 5.21 -10.54 -10.24
N THR A 38 5.11 -11.79 -10.68
CA THR A 38 5.90 -12.44 -11.73
C THR A 38 5.00 -12.78 -12.92
N GLY A 39 5.56 -13.38 -13.98
CA GLY A 39 4.78 -13.77 -15.15
C GLY A 39 4.13 -12.57 -15.83
N GLU A 40 2.83 -12.67 -16.11
CA GLU A 40 2.07 -11.67 -16.88
C GLU A 40 2.22 -10.24 -16.32
N LEU A 41 2.13 -10.04 -15.00
CA LEU A 41 2.25 -8.69 -14.43
C LEU A 41 3.66 -8.13 -14.62
N ALA A 42 4.69 -8.97 -14.50
CA ALA A 42 6.07 -8.55 -14.76
C ALA A 42 6.32 -8.27 -16.24
N GLU A 43 5.77 -9.08 -17.15
CA GLU A 43 5.87 -8.86 -18.59
C GLU A 43 5.25 -7.54 -19.03
N ILE A 44 4.16 -7.11 -18.38
CA ILE A 44 3.41 -5.90 -18.75
C ILE A 44 3.94 -4.64 -18.05
N PHE A 45 4.29 -4.75 -16.77
CA PHE A 45 4.54 -3.56 -15.94
C PHE A 45 5.98 -3.38 -15.49
N SER A 46 6.85 -4.39 -15.60
CA SER A 46 8.24 -4.22 -15.17
C SER A 46 8.93 -3.08 -15.93
N PHE A 47 9.95 -2.49 -15.30
CA PHE A 47 10.67 -1.35 -15.86
C PHE A 47 11.23 -1.58 -17.27
N ILE A 48 11.57 -2.84 -17.60
CA ILE A 48 12.13 -3.25 -18.89
C ILE A 48 11.08 -3.83 -19.86
N SER A 49 9.79 -3.70 -19.53
CA SER A 49 8.70 -4.22 -20.36
C SER A 49 8.63 -3.52 -21.73
N GLU A 50 8.39 -4.30 -22.78
CA GLU A 50 8.11 -3.83 -24.14
C GLU A 50 6.62 -3.59 -24.40
N ALA A 51 5.76 -3.77 -23.40
CA ALA A 51 4.33 -3.53 -23.57
C ALA A 51 4.08 -2.10 -24.05
N THR A 52 3.04 -1.91 -24.84
CA THR A 52 2.56 -0.57 -25.23
C THR A 52 1.77 0.07 -24.08
N GLN A 53 1.51 1.37 -24.18
CA GLN A 53 0.74 2.05 -23.14
C GLN A 53 -0.69 1.51 -23.04
N ILE A 54 -1.35 1.27 -24.17
CA ILE A 54 -2.72 0.74 -24.17
C ILE A 54 -2.81 -0.65 -23.53
N GLN A 55 -1.82 -1.52 -23.73
CA GLN A 55 -1.78 -2.84 -23.06
C GLN A 55 -1.65 -2.70 -21.54
N ARG A 56 -0.87 -1.73 -21.05
CA ARG A 56 -0.77 -1.44 -19.62
C ARG A 56 -2.07 -0.90 -19.06
N ASP A 57 -2.71 0.03 -19.76
CA ASP A 57 -3.96 0.66 -19.31
C ASP A 57 -5.09 -0.37 -19.20
N GLU A 58 -5.22 -1.25 -20.20
CA GLU A 58 -6.18 -2.35 -20.18
C GLU A 58 -5.91 -3.33 -19.03
N LYS A 59 -4.64 -3.72 -18.84
CA LYS A 59 -4.29 -4.63 -17.74
C LYS A 59 -4.50 -3.97 -16.39
N GLU A 60 -4.15 -2.70 -16.21
CA GLU A 60 -4.38 -1.96 -14.97
C GLU A 60 -5.87 -1.96 -14.62
N ARG A 61 -6.74 -1.66 -15.59
CA ARG A 61 -8.19 -1.67 -15.39
C ARG A 61 -8.71 -3.04 -14.95
N ALA A 62 -8.14 -4.12 -15.48
CA ALA A 62 -8.54 -5.49 -15.15
C ALA A 62 -8.10 -5.95 -13.73
N ILE A 63 -6.96 -5.46 -13.24
CA ILE A 63 -6.40 -5.88 -11.94
C ILE A 63 -6.77 -4.96 -10.77
N LYS A 64 -7.19 -3.72 -11.06
CA LYS A 64 -7.61 -2.74 -10.06
C LYS A 64 -8.76 -3.30 -9.21
N GLY A 65 -8.68 -3.10 -7.89
CA GLY A 65 -9.64 -3.62 -6.91
C GLY A 65 -9.39 -5.06 -6.45
N LYS A 66 -8.44 -5.79 -7.05
CA LYS A 66 -8.08 -7.14 -6.59
C LYS A 66 -7.24 -7.07 -5.32
N ILE A 67 -7.53 -7.95 -4.37
CA ILE A 67 -6.69 -8.15 -3.18
C ILE A 67 -5.53 -9.06 -3.55
N VAL A 68 -4.32 -8.71 -3.14
CA VAL A 68 -3.11 -9.52 -3.34
C VAL A 68 -2.33 -9.61 -2.05
N GLN A 69 -1.48 -10.63 -1.95
CA GLN A 69 -0.56 -10.83 -0.84
C GLN A 69 0.77 -11.34 -1.38
N TRP A 70 1.79 -10.49 -1.37
CA TRP A 70 3.08 -10.78 -2.01
C TRP A 70 4.23 -10.60 -1.03
N LYS A 71 5.17 -11.56 -1.06
CA LYS A 71 6.44 -11.48 -0.33
C LYS A 71 7.53 -11.00 -1.29
N LEU A 72 8.05 -9.79 -1.07
CA LEU A 72 8.88 -9.09 -2.04
C LEU A 72 10.13 -8.47 -1.38
N PRO A 73 11.26 -8.39 -2.09
CA PRO A 73 12.46 -7.73 -1.59
C PRO A 73 12.29 -6.21 -1.59
N VAL A 74 12.61 -5.57 -0.47
CA VAL A 74 12.60 -4.12 -0.31
C VAL A 74 13.64 -3.48 -1.23
N TYR A 75 13.26 -2.39 -1.88
CA TYR A 75 14.15 -1.47 -2.58
C TYR A 75 14.36 -0.18 -1.78
N ASN A 76 13.28 0.43 -1.30
CA ASN A 76 13.35 1.66 -0.51
C ASN A 76 12.13 1.78 0.40
N VAL A 77 12.24 2.57 1.47
CA VAL A 77 11.14 2.88 2.37
C VAL A 77 11.08 4.40 2.56
N SER A 78 9.89 4.98 2.47
CA SER A 78 9.68 6.42 2.63
C SER A 78 8.38 6.74 3.34
N GLU A 79 8.19 8.00 3.76
CA GLU A 79 6.91 8.49 4.30
C GLU A 79 6.25 9.46 3.32
N ARG A 80 4.95 9.31 3.07
CA ARG A 80 4.15 10.20 2.21
C ARG A 80 2.72 10.30 2.72
N ASN A 81 2.24 11.52 3.02
CA ASN A 81 0.82 11.80 3.33
C ASN A 81 0.18 10.89 4.40
N GLY A 82 0.90 10.61 5.50
CA GLY A 82 0.41 9.74 6.57
C GLY A 82 0.55 8.23 6.29
N PHE A 83 1.27 7.85 5.24
CA PHE A 83 1.61 6.46 4.92
C PHE A 83 3.12 6.24 5.02
N VAL A 84 3.50 5.06 5.50
CA VAL A 84 4.79 4.46 5.19
C VAL A 84 4.63 3.75 3.84
N VAL A 85 5.47 4.11 2.88
CA VAL A 85 5.48 3.56 1.52
C VAL A 85 6.69 2.65 1.38
N ILE A 86 6.45 1.35 1.30
CA ILE A 86 7.49 0.37 0.99
C ILE A 86 7.52 0.17 -0.52
N GLN A 87 8.63 0.56 -1.13
CA GLN A 87 8.92 0.26 -2.53
C GLN A 87 9.70 -1.05 -2.60
N THR A 88 9.24 -1.98 -3.43
CA THR A 88 9.94 -3.26 -3.65
C THR A 88 10.79 -3.20 -4.92
N ARG A 89 11.76 -4.12 -5.04
CA ARG A 89 12.60 -4.18 -6.24
C ARG A 89 11.79 -4.61 -7.46
N SER A 90 12.05 -3.95 -8.58
CA SER A 90 11.70 -4.43 -9.92
C SER A 90 12.95 -5.03 -10.57
N ARG A 91 12.79 -6.15 -11.29
CA ARG A 91 13.84 -6.74 -12.15
C ARG A 91 13.19 -7.58 -13.25
N ARG A 92 13.99 -8.16 -14.16
CA ARG A 92 13.45 -9.07 -15.18
C ARG A 92 12.65 -10.20 -14.52
N GLY A 93 11.40 -10.37 -14.93
CA GLY A 93 10.47 -11.36 -14.39
C GLY A 93 9.84 -11.00 -13.03
N LEU A 94 10.05 -9.78 -12.51
CA LEU A 94 9.46 -9.30 -11.26
C LEU A 94 9.06 -7.82 -11.37
N VAL A 95 7.76 -7.52 -11.27
CA VAL A 95 7.27 -6.14 -11.17
C VAL A 95 7.52 -5.59 -9.77
N GLY A 96 7.98 -4.33 -9.71
CA GLY A 96 8.05 -3.59 -8.45
C GLY A 96 6.67 -3.20 -7.92
N THR A 97 6.58 -2.88 -6.65
CA THR A 97 5.33 -2.58 -5.96
C THR A 97 5.54 -1.43 -4.98
N PHE A 98 4.56 -0.54 -4.88
CA PHE A 98 4.43 0.41 -3.78
C PHE A 98 3.34 -0.04 -2.82
N CYS A 99 3.72 -0.38 -1.59
CA CYS A 99 2.80 -0.74 -0.52
C CYS A 99 2.56 0.46 0.38
N TYR A 100 1.35 1.02 0.33
CA TYR A 100 0.93 2.17 1.13
C TYR A 100 0.32 1.71 2.44
N VAL A 101 1.14 1.64 3.49
CA VAL A 101 0.75 1.20 4.83
C VAL A 101 0.45 2.42 5.67
N ARG A 102 -0.72 2.46 6.33
CA ARG A 102 -1.06 3.57 7.22
C ARG A 102 0.02 3.71 8.30
N ALA A 103 0.56 4.90 8.47
CA ALA A 103 1.62 5.14 9.43
C ALA A 103 1.07 5.10 10.86
N ASN A 104 1.67 4.29 11.71
CA ASN A 104 1.55 4.33 13.16
C ASN A 104 2.91 4.00 13.78
N GLU A 105 3.04 4.09 15.10
CA GLU A 105 4.33 3.89 15.78
C GLU A 105 4.94 2.51 15.50
N ALA A 106 4.14 1.45 15.53
CA ALA A 106 4.61 0.09 15.26
C ALA A 106 5.08 -0.09 13.81
N VAL A 107 4.33 0.42 12.84
CA VAL A 107 4.69 0.40 11.41
C VAL A 107 5.97 1.19 11.18
N LYS A 108 6.11 2.38 11.77
CA LYS A 108 7.31 3.20 11.65
C LYS A 108 8.54 2.51 12.24
N LYS A 109 8.41 1.90 13.42
CA LYS A 109 9.51 1.16 14.05
C LYS A 109 9.95 -0.03 13.19
N TYR A 110 9.01 -0.78 12.63
CA TYR A 110 9.32 -1.86 11.70
C TYR A 110 9.98 -1.33 10.43
N ALA A 111 9.44 -0.27 9.83
CA ALA A 111 9.97 0.36 8.62
C ALA A 111 11.41 0.84 8.78
N LEU A 112 11.77 1.44 9.92
CA LEU A 112 13.14 1.88 10.24
C LEU A 112 14.11 0.71 10.41
N SER A 113 13.62 -0.50 10.65
CA SER A 113 14.46 -1.70 10.76
C SER A 113 14.78 -2.36 9.41
N LEU A 114 13.98 -2.05 8.37
CA LEU A 114 14.13 -2.64 7.05
C LEU A 114 15.38 -2.12 6.33
N ARG A 115 16.04 -3.04 5.64
CA ARG A 115 17.15 -2.77 4.72
C ARG A 115 16.76 -3.18 3.30
N GLU A 116 17.54 -2.71 2.33
CA GLU A 116 17.41 -3.23 0.97
C GLU A 116 17.55 -4.76 0.95
N ASN A 117 16.73 -5.41 0.12
CA ASN A 117 16.62 -6.87 -0.03
C ASN A 117 15.97 -7.63 1.12
N ASP A 118 15.63 -7.00 2.24
CA ASP A 118 14.78 -7.65 3.24
C ASP A 118 13.46 -8.05 2.59
N LEU A 119 12.96 -9.23 2.95
CA LEU A 119 11.68 -9.71 2.43
C LEU A 119 10.54 -9.19 3.30
N VAL A 120 9.59 -8.51 2.67
CA VAL A 120 8.36 -8.03 3.31
C VAL A 120 7.15 -8.70 2.67
N THR A 121 6.20 -9.14 3.49
CA THR A 121 4.89 -9.60 3.00
C THR A 121 3.91 -8.44 3.05
N CYS A 122 3.50 -7.97 1.89
CA CYS A 122 2.53 -6.90 1.73
C CYS A 122 1.21 -7.47 1.22
N LYS A 123 0.13 -7.19 1.96
CA LYS A 123 -1.23 -7.54 1.57
C LYS A 123 -2.04 -6.28 1.37
N GLY A 124 -2.81 -6.22 0.29
CA GLY A 124 -3.66 -5.06 0.04
C GLY A 124 -4.43 -5.11 -1.25
N GLU A 125 -5.15 -4.03 -1.53
CA GLU A 125 -5.92 -3.85 -2.76
C GLU A 125 -5.07 -3.15 -3.82
N ILE A 126 -5.08 -3.65 -5.06
CA ILE A 126 -4.43 -2.98 -6.18
C ILE A 126 -5.21 -1.71 -6.52
N ALA A 127 -4.58 -0.56 -6.29
CA ALA A 127 -5.15 0.76 -6.58
C ALA A 127 -4.79 1.28 -7.98
N GLY A 128 -3.88 0.60 -8.70
CA GLY A 128 -3.45 0.98 -10.04
C GLY A 128 -1.97 0.75 -10.24
N THR A 129 -1.36 1.52 -11.14
CA THR A 129 0.09 1.49 -11.37
C THR A 129 0.68 2.90 -11.38
N SER A 130 1.95 3.02 -10.98
CA SER A 130 2.69 4.28 -10.99
C SER A 130 4.17 4.02 -11.17
N MET A 131 4.82 4.80 -12.03
CA MET A 131 6.27 4.66 -12.32
C MET A 131 6.70 3.19 -12.55
N ARG A 132 5.91 2.41 -13.30
CA ARG A 132 6.18 0.97 -13.58
C ARG A 132 6.18 0.06 -12.34
N ASN A 133 5.45 0.46 -11.30
CA ASN A 133 5.19 -0.35 -10.11
C ASN A 133 3.68 -0.54 -9.95
N ILE A 134 3.28 -1.65 -9.36
CA ILE A 134 1.91 -1.86 -8.91
C ILE A 134 1.70 -1.05 -7.62
N GLU A 135 0.63 -0.27 -7.53
CA GLU A 135 0.26 0.41 -6.30
C GLU A 135 -0.72 -0.45 -5.49
N ILE A 136 -0.37 -0.76 -4.25
CA ILE A 136 -1.22 -1.46 -3.29
C ILE A 136 -1.65 -0.44 -2.22
N ARG A 137 -2.94 -0.10 -2.20
CA ARG A 137 -3.51 0.92 -1.31
C ARG A 137 -5.02 0.69 -1.07
N PRO A 138 -5.46 0.53 0.19
CA PRO A 138 -4.65 0.42 1.40
C PRO A 138 -3.84 -0.89 1.43
N ALA A 139 -2.71 -0.88 2.14
CA ALA A 139 -1.88 -2.05 2.39
C ALA A 139 -1.66 -2.28 3.90
N ILE A 140 -1.46 -3.54 4.26
CA ILE A 140 -0.99 -3.98 5.58
C ILE A 140 0.25 -4.87 5.40
N LEU A 141 1.06 -4.95 6.46
CA LEU A 141 2.23 -5.83 6.51
C LEU A 141 1.86 -7.08 7.29
N GLN A 142 2.26 -8.24 6.77
CA GLN A 142 2.10 -9.52 7.45
C GLN A 142 3.47 -10.07 7.84
N GLN A 143 3.54 -10.65 9.03
CA GLN A 143 4.70 -11.36 9.55
C GLN A 143 4.58 -12.84 9.22
#